data_AF-A0AAE0I3U1-F1
#
_entry.id   AF-A0AAE0I3U1-F1
#
_cell.length_a   1.000
_cell.length_b   1.000
_cell.length_c   1.000
_cell.angle_alpha   90.00
_cell.angle_beta   90.00
_cell.angle_gamma   90.00
#
_symmetry.space_group_name_H-M   'P 1'
#
loop_
_entity.id
_entity.type
_entity.pdbx_description
1 polymer ?
#
loop_
_entity_poly.entity_id
_entity_poly.type
_entity_poly.pdbx_seq_one_letter_code
_entity_poly.pdbx_strand_id
1 'polypeptide(L)'
;MNETLASLLCGPRWTRDPDESKTLRFLPDGTGELVCRVEYHLLIAAEFDWRLLSSHQFETSDTSNTMDPTTRQYEIELTLTKRRIPKIGEVSTVGMKLNEEMLKEVAFEPRIYQIRFEQGRFPVCFGPRGAVGYITEWFGLRLILDRCPYPSPSEWQNEQAVQFYDLWDKSDFYGQPLE
;
A
#
# COMPACT_ATOMS: atom_id res chain seq x y z
N MET A 1 -5.51 -14.79 -13.24
CA MET A 1 -4.76 -14.40 -12.03
C MET A 1 -4.24 -15.69 -11.40
N ASN A 2 -2.97 -15.78 -11.00
CA ASN A 2 -2.48 -16.98 -10.30
C ASN A 2 -3.19 -17.05 -8.94
N GLU A 3 -3.90 -18.14 -8.65
CA GLU A 3 -4.85 -18.25 -7.52
C GLU A 3 -4.17 -17.93 -6.17
N THR A 4 -2.88 -18.29 -6.04
CA THR A 4 -2.04 -18.04 -4.87
C THR A 4 -1.58 -16.58 -4.72
N LEU A 5 -1.37 -15.86 -5.82
CA LEU A 5 -1.01 -14.43 -5.78
C LEU A 5 -2.22 -13.58 -5.40
N ALA A 6 -3.38 -13.90 -5.97
CA ALA A 6 -4.63 -13.23 -5.66
C ALA A 6 -4.95 -13.35 -4.16
N SER A 7 -4.79 -14.56 -3.60
CA SER A 7 -5.02 -14.79 -2.16
C SER A 7 -4.01 -14.06 -1.29
N LEU A 8 -2.73 -14.00 -1.69
CA LEU A 8 -1.72 -13.27 -0.94
C LEU A 8 -1.99 -11.76 -0.96
N LEU A 9 -2.21 -11.18 -2.14
CA LEU A 9 -2.35 -9.74 -2.31
C LEU A 9 -3.68 -9.20 -1.76
N CYS A 10 -4.78 -9.92 -1.97
CA CYS A 10 -6.13 -9.50 -1.59
C CYS A 10 -6.59 -10.01 -0.22
N GLY A 11 -5.84 -10.94 0.39
CA GLY A 11 -6.19 -11.54 1.67
C GLY A 11 -6.15 -10.53 2.83
N PRO A 12 -4.98 -9.92 3.11
CA PRO A 12 -4.85 -8.97 4.22
C PRO A 12 -5.18 -7.54 3.80
N ARG A 13 -5.53 -6.72 4.81
CA ARG A 13 -5.32 -5.27 4.75
C ARG A 13 -3.84 -5.02 5.04
N TRP A 14 -3.16 -4.33 4.15
CA TRP A 14 -1.74 -4.01 4.29
C TRP A 14 -1.60 -2.68 5.03
N THR A 15 -0.73 -2.60 6.03
CA THR A 15 -0.49 -1.38 6.80
C THR A 15 1.00 -1.04 6.90
N ARG A 16 1.34 0.25 7.00
CA ARG A 16 2.72 0.70 7.31
C ARG A 16 2.94 0.99 8.78
N ASP A 17 1.87 1.12 9.55
CA ASP A 17 1.91 1.49 10.96
C ASP A 17 0.80 0.80 11.77
N PRO A 18 0.95 0.69 13.10
CA PRO A 18 0.00 -0.02 13.95
C PRO A 18 -1.36 0.69 14.07
N ASP A 19 -1.40 2.00 13.80
CA ASP A 19 -2.63 2.82 13.83
C ASP A 19 -3.52 2.63 12.60
N GLU A 20 -3.08 1.78 11.65
CA GLU A 20 -3.69 1.64 10.33
C GLU A 20 -3.88 2.99 9.62
N SER A 21 -3.00 3.96 9.91
CA SER A 21 -3.12 5.30 9.35
C SER A 21 -2.67 5.33 7.89
N LYS A 22 -1.82 4.40 7.47
CA LYS A 22 -1.36 4.24 6.09
C LYS A 22 -1.61 2.82 5.62
N THR A 23 -2.80 2.61 5.05
CA THR A 23 -3.22 1.29 4.60
C THR A 23 -3.40 1.21 3.09
N LEU A 24 -3.17 0.01 2.57
CA LEU A 24 -3.39 -0.41 1.21
C LEU A 24 -4.20 -1.72 1.25
N ARG A 25 -5.29 -1.80 0.48
CA ARG A 25 -6.11 -3.02 0.39
C ARG A 25 -6.40 -3.33 -1.06
N PHE A 26 -6.09 -4.54 -1.49
CA PHE A 26 -6.46 -5.03 -2.81
C PHE A 26 -7.73 -5.86 -2.71
N LEU A 27 -8.62 -5.70 -3.67
CA LEU A 27 -9.86 -6.46 -3.79
C LEU A 27 -9.78 -7.39 -5.02
N PRO A 28 -10.36 -8.61 -4.94
CA PRO A 28 -10.28 -9.60 -6.03
C PRO A 28 -10.91 -9.17 -7.36
N ASP A 29 -11.77 -8.14 -7.34
CA ASP A 29 -12.45 -7.59 -8.52
C ASP A 29 -11.57 -6.65 -9.36
N GLY A 30 -10.31 -6.45 -8.97
CA GLY A 30 -9.40 -5.53 -9.65
C GLY A 30 -9.48 -4.10 -9.12
N THR A 31 -10.17 -3.86 -8.01
CA THR A 31 -10.17 -2.57 -7.30
C THR A 31 -9.41 -2.68 -5.98
N GLY A 32 -9.26 -1.55 -5.28
CA GLY A 32 -8.66 -1.53 -3.96
C GLY A 32 -8.81 -0.17 -3.29
N GLU A 33 -8.31 -0.06 -2.07
CA GLU A 33 -8.43 1.12 -1.22
C GLU A 33 -7.04 1.62 -0.79
N LEU A 34 -6.78 2.90 -1.00
CA LEU A 34 -5.61 3.59 -0.46
C LEU A 34 -6.07 4.63 0.57
N VAL A 35 -5.55 4.51 1.79
CA VAL A 35 -5.85 5.44 2.89
C VAL A 35 -4.56 6.05 3.39
N CYS A 36 -4.55 7.37 3.53
CA CYS A 36 -3.49 8.13 4.18
C CYS A 36 -4.10 9.05 5.24
N ARG A 37 -3.86 8.71 6.50
CA ARG A 37 -4.10 9.56 7.66
C ARG A 37 -2.75 9.95 8.26
N VAL A 38 -2.62 11.23 8.57
CA VAL A 38 -1.49 11.74 9.34
C VAL A 38 -2.05 12.54 10.49
N GLU A 39 -1.73 12.13 11.72
CA GLU A 39 -2.33 12.65 12.94
C GLU A 39 -3.87 12.63 12.83
N TYR A 40 -4.51 13.81 12.85
CA TYR A 40 -5.96 13.98 12.73
C TYR A 40 -6.43 14.36 11.32
N HIS A 41 -5.53 14.38 10.33
CA HIS A 41 -5.84 14.74 8.96
C HIS A 41 -5.96 13.51 8.07
N LEU A 42 -7.15 13.30 7.50
CA LEU A 42 -7.35 12.37 6.39
C LEU A 42 -6.95 13.09 5.10
N LEU A 43 -5.89 12.61 4.47
CA LEU A 43 -5.33 13.23 3.25
C LEU A 43 -5.79 12.49 1.99
N ILE A 44 -5.82 11.16 2.05
CA ILE A 44 -6.24 10.28 0.96
C ILE A 44 -7.22 9.26 1.51
N ALA A 45 -8.36 9.11 0.83
CA ALA A 45 -9.29 8.01 1.00
C ALA A 45 -9.91 7.73 -0.36
N ALA A 46 -9.17 6.99 -1.17
CA ALA A 46 -9.45 6.78 -2.57
C ALA A 46 -9.48 5.31 -2.90
N GLU A 47 -10.36 4.95 -3.82
CA GLU A 47 -10.26 3.66 -4.50
C GLU A 47 -9.17 3.74 -5.58
N PHE A 48 -8.54 2.61 -5.87
CA PHE A 48 -7.68 2.44 -7.03
C PHE A 48 -8.16 1.26 -7.88
N ASP A 49 -7.85 1.31 -9.17
CA ASP A 49 -7.96 0.16 -10.07
C ASP A 49 -6.59 -0.51 -10.15
N TRP A 50 -6.53 -1.83 -10.20
CA TRP A 50 -5.30 -2.58 -10.35
C TRP A 50 -5.45 -3.82 -11.21
N ARG A 51 -4.35 -4.21 -11.84
CA ARG A 51 -4.26 -5.47 -12.57
C ARG A 51 -2.85 -6.03 -12.56
N LEU A 52 -2.77 -7.35 -12.66
CA LEU A 52 -1.50 -8.04 -12.88
C LEU A 52 -1.07 -7.88 -14.34
N LEU A 53 0.17 -7.48 -14.58
CA LEU A 53 0.77 -7.47 -15.91
C LEU A 53 1.36 -8.85 -16.19
N SER A 54 0.75 -9.57 -17.12
CA SER A 54 0.90 -11.01 -17.33
C SER A 54 2.29 -11.49 -17.80
N SER A 55 3.30 -10.62 -17.95
CA SER A 55 4.47 -10.89 -18.80
C SER A 55 5.85 -10.80 -18.16
N HIS A 56 5.99 -10.47 -16.87
CA HIS A 56 7.29 -10.48 -16.21
C HIS A 56 7.25 -11.22 -14.87
N GLN A 57 7.04 -12.54 -14.93
CA GLN A 57 7.55 -13.40 -13.86
C GLN A 57 9.07 -13.38 -14.01
N PHE A 58 9.77 -12.56 -13.23
CA PHE A 58 11.21 -12.73 -13.10
C PHE A 58 11.41 -14.05 -12.37
N GLU A 59 11.68 -15.11 -13.13
CA GLU A 59 12.24 -16.33 -12.58
C GLU A 59 13.61 -15.94 -12.00
N THR A 60 13.65 -15.79 -10.68
CA THR A 60 14.90 -15.85 -9.94
C THR A 60 15.45 -17.26 -10.16
N SER A 61 16.33 -17.39 -11.13
CA SER A 61 16.98 -18.65 -11.50
C SER A 61 17.58 -19.32 -10.28
N ASP A 62 16.95 -20.41 -9.82
CA ASP A 62 17.64 -21.59 -9.31
C ASP A 62 16.71 -22.81 -9.42
N THR A 63 17.17 -23.79 -10.17
CA THR A 63 16.54 -25.09 -10.46
C THR A 63 16.02 -25.81 -9.21
N SER A 64 14.70 -25.82 -8.98
CA SER A 64 13.93 -26.98 -8.50
C SER A 64 12.43 -26.68 -8.44
N ASN A 65 11.64 -27.67 -8.82
CA ASN A 65 10.17 -27.66 -8.95
C ASN A 65 9.49 -27.61 -7.56
N THR A 66 9.43 -26.44 -6.92
CA THR A 66 8.43 -25.98 -5.92
C THR A 66 8.88 -24.60 -5.42
N MET A 67 8.72 -23.55 -6.22
CA MET A 67 9.05 -22.20 -5.76
C MET A 67 7.87 -21.59 -5.00
N ASP A 68 8.14 -21.18 -3.76
CA ASP A 68 7.23 -20.44 -2.90
C ASP A 68 6.77 -19.15 -3.62
N PRO A 69 5.46 -18.84 -3.70
CA PRO A 69 4.96 -17.60 -4.28
C PRO A 69 5.54 -16.34 -3.63
N THR A 70 6.10 -16.42 -2.42
CA THR A 70 6.76 -15.30 -1.75
C THR A 70 8.12 -14.94 -2.36
N THR A 71 8.86 -15.88 -2.96
CA THR A 71 10.18 -15.58 -3.55
C THR A 71 10.11 -14.96 -4.95
N ARG A 72 8.90 -14.78 -5.50
CA ARG A 72 8.68 -14.25 -6.85
C ARG A 72 8.43 -12.75 -6.83
N GLN A 73 8.92 -12.09 -7.88
CA GLN A 73 8.55 -10.73 -8.21
C GLN A 73 7.38 -10.73 -9.18
N TYR A 74 6.46 -9.79 -8.99
CA TYR A 74 5.30 -9.59 -9.83
C TYR A 74 5.23 -8.14 -10.27
N GLU A 75 4.68 -7.92 -11.46
CA GLU A 75 4.46 -6.58 -11.98
C GLU A 75 2.95 -6.29 -11.97
N ILE A 76 2.56 -5.21 -11.30
CA ILE A 76 1.17 -4.76 -11.25
C ILE A 76 1.07 -3.36 -11.84
N GLU A 77 -0.03 -3.07 -12.51
CA GLU A 77 -0.43 -1.71 -12.81
C GLU A 77 -1.46 -1.29 -11.76
N LEU A 78 -1.28 -0.10 -11.17
CA LEU A 78 -2.19 0.50 -10.21
C LEU A 78 -2.50 1.93 -10.65
N THR A 79 -3.78 2.28 -10.66
CA THR A 79 -4.29 3.60 -11.00
C THR A 79 -5.11 4.12 -9.84
N LEU A 80 -4.58 5.13 -9.12
CA LEU A 80 -5.35 5.84 -8.11
C LEU A 80 -6.52 6.54 -8.80
N THR A 81 -7.72 6.46 -8.24
CA THR A 81 -8.91 7.08 -8.84
C THR A 81 -9.44 8.20 -7.96
N LYS A 82 -10.36 8.99 -8.51
CA LYS A 82 -11.09 10.03 -7.76
C LYS A 82 -12.27 9.47 -6.97
N ARG A 83 -12.56 8.16 -7.10
CA ARG A 83 -13.66 7.52 -6.36
C ARG A 83 -13.30 7.50 -4.88
N ARG A 84 -14.17 8.09 -4.06
CA ARG A 84 -13.94 8.28 -2.63
C ARG A 84 -14.45 7.06 -1.86
N ILE A 85 -13.67 6.63 -0.88
CA ILE A 85 -14.13 5.64 0.10
C ILE A 85 -15.13 6.37 1.02
N PRO A 86 -16.41 5.98 1.08
CA PRO A 86 -17.44 6.78 1.77
C PRO A 86 -17.27 6.81 3.30
N LYS A 87 -16.64 5.78 3.87
CA LYS A 87 -16.39 5.66 5.30
C LYS A 87 -15.05 4.99 5.58
N ILE A 88 -14.31 5.53 6.54
CA ILE A 88 -13.09 4.91 7.10
C ILE A 88 -13.41 4.56 8.55
N GLY A 89 -13.64 3.27 8.83
CA GLY A 89 -14.25 2.85 10.09
C GLY A 89 -15.62 3.50 10.27
N GLU A 90 -15.83 4.17 11.41
CA GLU A 90 -17.07 4.90 11.69
C GLU A 90 -17.07 6.34 11.16
N VAL A 91 -15.97 6.81 10.56
CA VAL A 91 -15.82 8.20 10.11
C VAL A 91 -16.32 8.34 8.69
N SER A 92 -17.31 9.21 8.48
CA SER A 92 -17.77 9.62 7.14
C SER A 92 -16.74 10.52 6.46
N THR A 93 -16.46 10.27 5.18
CA THR A 93 -15.58 11.12 4.36
C THR A 93 -16.35 12.18 3.57
N VAL A 94 -17.68 12.19 3.70
CA VAL A 94 -18.56 13.13 2.99
C VAL A 94 -18.28 14.57 3.46
N GLY A 95 -18.03 15.47 2.50
CA GLY A 95 -17.74 16.88 2.76
C GLY A 95 -16.30 17.19 3.17
N MET A 96 -15.43 16.18 3.28
CA MET A 96 -13.99 16.39 3.49
C MET A 96 -13.29 16.75 2.17
N LYS A 97 -12.26 17.60 2.25
CA LYS A 97 -11.37 17.88 1.12
C LYS A 97 -10.35 16.76 0.98
N LEU A 98 -10.53 15.91 -0.02
CA LEU A 98 -9.76 14.69 -0.22
C LEU A 98 -9.39 14.53 -1.70
N ASN A 99 -8.44 13.64 -1.97
CA ASN A 99 -8.14 13.13 -3.32
C ASN A 99 -7.93 14.27 -4.33
N GLU A 100 -8.81 14.48 -5.30
CA GLU A 100 -8.68 15.50 -6.35
C GLU A 100 -8.59 16.95 -5.84
N GLU A 101 -9.06 17.22 -4.62
CA GLU A 101 -8.91 18.54 -3.98
C GLU A 101 -7.51 18.72 -3.35
N MET A 102 -6.80 17.63 -3.11
CA MET A 102 -5.48 17.60 -2.45
C MET A 102 -4.35 17.21 -3.42
N LEU A 103 -4.67 16.50 -4.51
CA LEU A 103 -3.76 15.90 -5.46
C LEU A 103 -3.91 16.54 -6.84
N LYS A 104 -2.80 16.60 -7.59
CA LYS A 104 -2.75 17.00 -9.00
C LYS A 104 -3.21 15.84 -9.89
N GLU A 105 -3.60 16.13 -11.13
CA GLU A 105 -4.08 15.12 -12.08
C GLU A 105 -3.06 13.98 -12.33
N VAL A 106 -1.75 14.29 -12.30
CA VAL A 106 -0.66 13.31 -12.44
C VAL A 106 -0.68 12.21 -11.37
N ALA A 107 -1.26 12.48 -10.19
CA ALA A 107 -1.42 11.49 -9.12
C ALA A 107 -2.36 10.34 -9.51
N PHE A 108 -3.26 10.58 -10.48
CA PHE A 108 -4.27 9.62 -10.95
C PHE A 108 -3.86 8.91 -12.24
N GLU A 109 -2.63 9.13 -12.73
CA GLU A 109 -2.10 8.38 -13.87
C GLU A 109 -1.75 6.94 -13.46
N PRO A 110 -1.98 5.94 -14.34
CA PRO A 110 -1.57 4.56 -14.10
C PRO A 110 -0.06 4.44 -13.87
N ARG A 111 0.33 3.64 -12.87
CA ARG A 111 1.72 3.37 -12.53
C ARG A 111 1.97 1.89 -12.44
N ILE A 112 3.15 1.49 -12.89
CA ILE A 112 3.60 0.11 -12.82
C ILE A 112 4.44 -0.07 -11.56
N TYR A 113 4.19 -1.12 -10.79
CA TYR A 113 4.94 -1.45 -9.59
C TYR A 113 5.50 -2.84 -9.72
N GLN A 114 6.75 -2.99 -9.33
CA GLN A 114 7.33 -4.31 -9.06
C GLN A 114 7.09 -4.62 -7.59
N ILE A 115 6.40 -5.72 -7.33
CA ILE A 115 6.04 -6.15 -5.99
C ILE A 115 6.68 -7.50 -5.67
N ARG A 116 7.03 -7.69 -4.40
CA ARG A 116 7.45 -8.97 -3.84
C ARG A 116 6.85 -9.16 -2.46
N PHE A 117 6.69 -10.40 -2.06
CA PHE A 117 6.22 -10.76 -0.73
C PHE A 117 7.36 -11.35 0.08
N GLU A 118 7.32 -11.20 1.39
CA GLU A 118 8.17 -11.97 2.28
C GLU A 118 7.30 -12.53 3.40
N GLN A 119 7.52 -13.79 3.75
CA GLN A 119 6.93 -14.40 4.91
C GLN A 119 7.95 -14.42 6.05
N GLY A 120 7.52 -14.08 7.26
CA GLY A 120 8.41 -13.96 8.40
C GLY A 120 7.70 -13.44 9.63
N ARG A 121 8.47 -12.89 10.57
CA ARG A 121 7.94 -12.16 11.73
C ARG A 121 8.46 -10.73 11.66
N PHE A 122 7.60 -9.82 11.26
CA PHE A 122 7.95 -8.42 11.06
C PHE A 122 7.38 -7.57 12.19
N PRO A 123 8.22 -6.88 12.98
CA PRO A 123 7.73 -5.97 14.01
C PRO A 123 7.29 -4.66 13.35
N VAL A 124 6.11 -4.18 13.72
CA VAL A 124 5.66 -2.82 13.40
C VAL A 124 5.65 -2.03 14.71
N CYS A 125 6.36 -0.90 14.72
CA CYS A 125 6.53 -0.05 15.88
C CYS A 125 5.78 1.27 15.70
N PHE A 126 5.37 1.86 16.82
CA PHE A 126 5.03 3.28 16.86
C PHE A 126 6.29 4.15 16.77
N GLY A 127 6.23 5.18 15.91
CA GLY A 127 7.27 6.20 15.79
C GLY A 127 8.19 6.04 14.57
N PRO A 128 9.06 7.04 14.30
CA PRO A 128 10.02 6.98 13.20
C PRO A 128 10.99 5.80 13.38
N ARG A 129 11.43 5.17 12.27
CA ARG A 129 12.40 4.06 12.31
C ARG A 129 13.66 4.57 13.03
N GLY A 130 14.07 3.89 14.11
CA GLY A 130 15.28 4.23 14.88
C GLY A 130 15.02 4.98 16.19
N ALA A 131 13.80 5.48 16.44
CA ALA A 131 13.38 5.80 17.79
C ALA A 131 13.14 4.49 18.56
N VAL A 132 13.33 4.50 19.89
CA VAL A 132 12.94 3.38 20.77
C VAL A 132 11.41 3.34 20.83
N GLY A 133 10.80 2.92 19.72
CA GLY A 133 9.38 2.65 19.62
C GLY A 133 9.08 1.31 20.27
N TYR A 134 7.99 1.25 21.03
CA TYR A 134 7.48 -0.02 21.52
C TYR A 134 6.98 -0.83 20.32
N ILE A 135 7.46 -2.08 20.18
CA ILE A 135 6.89 -3.03 19.23
C ILE A 135 5.45 -3.25 19.70
N THR A 136 4.48 -2.86 18.89
CA THR A 136 3.07 -3.02 19.25
C THR A 136 2.46 -4.25 18.64
N GLU A 137 2.95 -4.66 17.46
CA GLU A 137 2.35 -5.76 16.73
C GLU A 137 3.37 -6.45 15.82
N TRP A 138 3.17 -7.75 15.62
CA TRP A 138 3.97 -8.58 14.73
C TRP A 138 3.11 -9.03 13.55
N PHE A 139 3.70 -9.03 12.37
CA PHE A 139 3.01 -9.43 11.13
C PHE A 139 3.72 -10.60 10.46
N GLY A 140 2.93 -11.49 9.88
CA GLY A 140 3.37 -12.71 9.19
C GLY A 140 3.84 -12.47 7.76
N LEU A 141 3.35 -11.40 7.14
CA LEU A 141 3.61 -11.06 5.74
C LEU A 141 4.12 -9.63 5.61
N ARG A 142 5.02 -9.44 4.65
CA ARG A 142 5.49 -8.13 4.19
C ARG A 142 5.35 -8.02 2.68
N LEU A 143 4.60 -7.03 2.22
CA LEU A 143 4.52 -6.61 0.83
C LEU A 143 5.53 -5.50 0.60
N ILE A 144 6.38 -5.64 -0.41
CA ILE A 144 7.41 -4.67 -0.75
C ILE A 144 7.18 -4.23 -2.18
N LEU A 145 6.97 -2.93 -2.37
CA LEU A 145 6.92 -2.30 -3.69
C LEU A 145 8.29 -1.68 -4.01
N ASP A 146 8.65 -1.63 -5.29
CA ASP A 146 9.84 -0.93 -5.78
C ASP A 146 9.81 0.58 -5.50
N ARG A 147 8.60 1.14 -5.46
CA ARG A 147 8.33 2.55 -5.15
C ARG A 147 7.07 2.71 -4.31
N CYS A 148 6.98 3.80 -3.57
CA CYS A 148 5.85 4.07 -2.70
C CYS A 148 4.55 4.27 -3.52
N PRO A 149 3.41 3.66 -3.13
CA PRO A 149 2.14 3.87 -3.81
C PRO A 149 1.47 5.19 -3.42
N TYR A 150 1.99 5.92 -2.43
CA TYR A 150 1.49 7.24 -2.07
C TYR A 150 2.09 8.31 -2.98
N PRO A 151 1.31 9.34 -3.38
CA PRO A 151 1.80 10.42 -4.22
C PRO A 151 3.01 11.14 -3.60
N SER A 152 4.03 11.37 -4.44
CA SER A 152 5.23 12.14 -4.09
C SER A 152 4.89 13.63 -3.92
N PRO A 153 5.73 14.45 -3.26
CA PRO A 153 5.40 15.84 -2.92
C PRO A 153 4.93 16.68 -4.11
N SER A 154 5.57 16.49 -5.27
CA SER A 154 5.27 17.22 -6.50
C SER A 154 3.88 16.92 -7.08
N GLU A 155 3.20 15.90 -6.56
CA GLU A 155 1.89 15.42 -7.02
C GLU A 155 0.76 15.94 -6.14
N TRP A 156 1.08 16.71 -5.10
CA TRP A 156 0.11 17.39 -4.23
C TRP A 156 -0.12 18.83 -4.68
N GLN A 157 -1.35 19.32 -4.51
CA GLN A 157 -1.70 20.71 -4.80
C GLN A 157 -0.87 21.70 -3.94
N ASN A 158 -0.58 21.31 -2.70
CA ASN A 158 0.29 22.05 -1.80
C ASN A 158 1.42 21.15 -1.29
N GLU A 159 2.55 21.20 -2.00
CA GLU A 159 3.73 20.36 -1.73
C GLU A 159 4.31 20.64 -0.33
N GLN A 160 4.34 21.91 0.08
CA GLN A 160 4.88 22.33 1.38
C GLN A 160 4.08 21.78 2.55
N ALA A 161 2.75 21.66 2.39
CA ALA A 161 1.88 21.14 3.45
C ALA A 161 2.12 19.65 3.75
N VAL A 162 2.60 18.89 2.77
CA VAL A 162 2.81 17.44 2.93
C VAL A 162 4.26 17.05 3.15
N GLN A 163 5.21 17.96 2.90
CA GLN A 163 6.65 17.70 2.94
C GLN A 163 7.13 17.09 4.26
N PHE A 164 6.47 17.41 5.37
CA PHE A 164 6.84 16.96 6.72
C PHE A 164 6.36 15.55 7.08
N TYR A 165 5.59 14.90 6.21
CA TYR A 165 4.93 13.64 6.53
C TYR A 165 5.67 12.39 6.02
N ASP A 166 6.76 12.55 5.27
CA ASP A 166 7.62 11.48 4.74
C ASP A 166 6.83 10.30 4.14
N LEU A 167 5.72 10.60 3.47
CA LEU A 167 4.76 9.59 3.00
C LEU A 167 5.35 8.68 1.91
N TRP A 168 6.32 9.19 1.15
CA TRP A 168 6.92 8.58 -0.03
C TRP A 168 8.20 7.78 0.26
N ASP A 169 8.75 7.86 1.48
CA ASP A 169 10.06 7.26 1.79
C ASP A 169 10.02 5.73 2.00
N LYS A 170 8.84 5.16 2.16
CA LYS A 170 8.67 3.73 2.50
C LYS A 170 7.70 3.03 1.57
N SER A 171 8.14 1.91 1.02
CA SER A 171 7.34 1.06 0.12
C SER A 171 7.05 -0.33 0.70
N ASP A 172 7.37 -0.55 1.98
CA ASP A 172 7.04 -1.79 2.71
C ASP A 172 5.71 -1.64 3.43
N PHE A 173 4.85 -2.66 3.31
CA PHE A 173 3.60 -2.79 4.04
C PHE A 173 3.52 -4.18 4.68
N TYR A 174 2.78 -4.29 5.76
CA TYR A 174 2.68 -5.49 6.58
C TYR A 174 1.25 -5.99 6.60
N GLY A 175 1.07 -7.30 6.51
CA GLY A 175 -0.22 -7.96 6.48
C GLY A 175 -0.20 -9.22 7.34
N GLN A 176 -1.39 -9.70 7.71
CA GLN A 176 -1.58 -10.87 8.58
C GLN A 176 -0.95 -10.67 9.97
N PRO A 177 -1.62 -9.97 10.90
CA PRO A 177 -1.22 -9.91 12.30
C PRO A 177 -0.98 -11.31 12.88
N LEU A 178 0.07 -11.43 13.70
CA LEU A 178 0.39 -12.64 14.45
C LEU A 178 -0.10 -12.49 15.88
N GLU A 179 -0.89 -13.47 16.34
CA GLU A 179 -1.32 -13.61 17.74
C GLU A 179 -0.17 -13.98 18.68
#